data_AF-A0A8X6PVQ2-F1
#
_entry.id   AF-A0A8X6PVQ2-F1
#
_cell.length_a   1.000
_cell.length_b   1.000
_cell.length_c   1.000
_cell.angle_alpha   90.00
_cell.angle_beta   90.00
_cell.angle_gamma   90.00
#
_symmetry.space_group_name_H-M   'P 1'
#
loop_
_entity.id
_entity.type
_entity.pdbx_description
1 polymer ?
#
loop_
_entity_poly.entity_id
_entity_poly.type
_entity_poly.pdbx_seq_one_letter_code
_entity_poly.pdbx_strand_id
1 'polypeptide(L)'
;MKCLSVVLLGVIAGIVSCDMTCFNSESKRCEEEYGKYLTQSFDDYCRDQLPFMKCIKNTASKCETRFVKEAEEWYAVNVAACEEGSNLNKNIREYVDCVNNATSAANCPSNVRFELKDVSRDESECKGLRKMEECLYRKVKATCGKHAALVFAQMYHPMVRYQLKICDEYGHKN
;
A
#
# COMPACT_ATOMS: atom_id res chain seq x y z
N MET A 1 -16.33 -21.44 54.65
CA MET A 1 -17.21 -20.89 53.59
C MET A 1 -16.72 -19.47 53.31
N LYS A 2 -16.12 -19.24 52.13
CA LYS A 2 -16.71 -18.45 51.01
C LYS A 2 -16.85 -16.96 51.40
N CYS A 3 -16.26 -15.93 50.78
CA CYS A 3 -15.71 -15.73 49.44
C CYS A 3 -14.69 -14.57 49.54
N LEU A 4 -13.44 -14.79 49.16
CA LEU A 4 -12.43 -13.73 49.10
C LEU A 4 -11.58 -13.96 47.84
N SER A 5 -12.24 -13.90 46.69
CA SER A 5 -11.60 -14.06 45.37
C SER A 5 -12.46 -13.43 44.28
N VAL A 6 -12.90 -12.18 44.48
CA VAL A 6 -13.58 -11.41 43.44
C VAL A 6 -12.83 -10.09 43.31
N VAL A 7 -12.56 -9.72 42.05
CA VAL A 7 -11.95 -8.47 41.56
C VAL A 7 -10.41 -8.47 41.43
N LEU A 8 -9.90 -9.34 40.56
CA LEU A 8 -8.59 -9.13 39.89
C LEU A 8 -8.61 -9.68 38.46
N LEU A 9 -9.75 -9.49 37.77
CA LEU A 9 -9.96 -9.80 36.35
C LEU A 9 -10.71 -8.63 35.70
N GLY A 10 -10.15 -7.42 35.85
CA GLY A 10 -10.87 -6.19 35.56
C GLY A 10 -10.10 -5.11 34.82
N VAL A 11 -8.96 -5.40 34.16
CA VAL A 11 -8.33 -4.46 33.21
C VAL A 11 -7.49 -5.21 32.16
N ILE A 12 -8.09 -6.16 31.46
CA ILE A 12 -7.64 -6.48 30.09
C ILE A 12 -8.86 -6.44 29.17
N ALA A 13 -9.70 -5.42 29.36
CA ALA A 13 -10.34 -4.81 28.20
C ALA A 13 -9.23 -4.03 27.50
N GLY A 14 -8.35 -4.77 26.82
CA GLY A 14 -7.40 -4.21 25.88
C GLY A 14 -8.25 -3.44 24.89
N ILE A 15 -8.29 -2.13 25.06
CA ILE A 15 -8.88 -1.24 24.09
C ILE A 15 -7.97 -1.44 22.88
N VAL A 16 -8.41 -2.31 21.97
CA VAL A 16 -7.93 -2.40 20.59
C VAL A 16 -8.36 -1.09 19.94
N SER A 17 -7.81 0.02 20.42
CA SER A 17 -7.85 1.27 19.71
C SER A 17 -6.85 1.07 18.60
N CYS A 18 -7.38 0.73 17.41
CA CYS A 18 -6.70 0.92 16.15
C CYS A 18 -6.14 2.34 16.14
N ASP A 19 -4.86 2.48 16.49
CA ASP A 19 -4.33 3.79 16.82
C ASP A 19 -3.78 4.43 15.56
N MET A 20 -4.69 5.05 14.83
CA MET A 20 -4.35 5.85 13.67
C MET A 20 -3.46 7.04 14.01
N THR A 21 -3.49 7.52 15.25
CA THR A 21 -2.55 8.54 15.74
C THR A 21 -1.15 7.94 15.82
N CYS A 22 -1.02 6.72 16.37
CA CYS A 22 0.21 5.94 16.33
C CYS A 22 0.69 5.75 14.88
N PHE A 23 -0.18 5.26 13.99
CA PHE A 23 0.20 4.98 12.62
C PHE A 23 0.72 6.23 11.91
N ASN A 24 -0.02 7.35 11.96
CA ASN A 24 0.38 8.61 11.33
C ASN A 24 1.66 9.20 11.92
N SER A 25 1.89 9.00 13.23
CA SER A 25 3.13 9.47 13.88
C SER A 25 4.33 8.62 13.47
N GLU A 26 4.18 7.31 13.42
CA GLU A 26 5.25 6.37 13.12
C GLU A 26 5.53 6.26 11.62
N SER A 27 4.53 6.40 10.75
CA SER A 27 4.68 6.34 9.29
C SER A 27 5.46 7.53 8.73
N LYS A 28 5.38 8.71 9.36
CA LYS A 28 6.22 9.88 9.03
C LYS A 28 7.71 9.54 9.07
N ARG A 29 8.14 8.71 10.02
CA ARG A 29 9.54 8.26 10.09
C ARG A 29 9.92 7.42 8.88
N CYS A 30 9.01 6.58 8.39
CA CYS A 30 9.23 5.81 7.15
C CYS A 30 9.45 6.73 5.95
N GLU A 31 8.71 7.84 5.85
CA GLU A 31 8.89 8.81 4.78
C GLU A 31 10.18 9.63 4.92
N GLU A 32 10.54 10.02 6.14
CA GLU A 32 11.78 10.77 6.40
C GLU A 32 13.02 9.93 6.05
N GLU A 33 12.96 8.63 6.36
CA GLU A 33 14.04 7.66 6.15
C GLU A 33 14.10 7.16 4.70
N TYR A 34 12.95 6.93 4.05
CA TYR A 34 12.89 6.25 2.75
C TYR A 34 12.08 6.99 1.66
N GLY A 35 11.38 8.08 1.97
CA GLY A 35 10.45 8.76 1.06
C GLY A 35 11.08 9.68 0.01
N LYS A 36 12.42 9.71 -0.12
CA LYS A 36 13.14 10.68 -0.97
C LYS A 36 13.49 10.18 -2.37
N TYR A 37 13.03 9.00 -2.77
CA TYR A 37 13.53 8.36 -3.99
C TYR A 37 12.49 8.38 -5.12
N LEU A 38 12.77 9.18 -6.15
CA LEU A 38 12.19 9.02 -7.47
C LEU A 38 12.90 7.83 -8.13
N THR A 39 12.21 6.71 -8.26
CA THR A 39 12.78 5.48 -8.84
C THR A 39 12.82 5.62 -10.35
N GLN A 40 14.02 5.59 -10.94
CA GLN A 40 14.20 5.71 -12.39
C GLN A 40 14.19 4.35 -13.10
N SER A 41 14.54 3.28 -12.40
CA SER A 41 14.54 1.91 -12.90
C SER A 41 13.83 0.95 -11.95
N PHE A 42 13.55 -0.27 -12.43
CA PHE A 42 13.01 -1.34 -11.59
C PHE A 42 13.98 -1.77 -10.49
N ASP A 43 15.28 -1.74 -10.76
CA ASP A 43 16.29 -2.10 -9.75
C ASP A 43 16.37 -1.01 -8.66
N ASP A 44 16.24 0.27 -9.04
CA ASP A 44 16.10 1.37 -8.07
C ASP A 44 14.82 1.24 -7.26
N TYR A 45 13.70 0.85 -7.89
CA TYR A 45 12.45 0.54 -7.21
C TYR A 45 12.66 -0.53 -6.12
N CYS A 46 13.29 -1.64 -6.48
CA CYS A 46 13.53 -2.72 -5.52
C CYS A 46 14.45 -2.34 -4.38
N ARG A 47 15.48 -1.52 -4.66
CA ARG A 47 16.40 -1.03 -3.64
C ARG A 47 15.73 -0.04 -2.68
N ASP A 48 14.95 0.89 -3.22
CA ASP A 48 14.51 2.08 -2.48
C ASP A 48 13.10 1.94 -1.89
N GLN A 49 12.19 1.24 -2.59
CA GLN A 49 10.78 1.11 -2.18
C GLN A 49 10.53 -0.07 -1.23
N LEU A 50 11.30 -1.16 -1.32
CA LEU A 50 11.12 -2.29 -0.40
C LEU A 50 11.37 -1.93 1.07
N PRO A 51 12.43 -1.18 1.43
CA PRO A 51 12.61 -0.71 2.81
C PRO A 51 11.45 0.15 3.29
N PHE A 52 10.94 1.03 2.42
CA PHE A 52 9.78 1.86 2.73
C PHE A 52 8.53 1.02 3.03
N MET A 53 8.17 0.10 2.14
CA MET A 53 7.01 -0.79 2.33
C MET A 53 7.16 -1.67 3.57
N LYS A 54 8.38 -2.15 3.86
CA LYS A 54 8.67 -2.89 5.08
C LYS A 54 8.43 -2.04 6.32
N CYS A 55 8.87 -0.78 6.31
CA CYS A 55 8.63 0.17 7.39
C CYS A 55 7.13 0.39 7.60
N ILE A 56 6.37 0.67 6.53
CA ILE A 56 4.92 0.84 6.57
C ILE A 56 4.21 -0.40 7.13
N LYS A 57 4.55 -1.60 6.65
CA LYS A 57 4.02 -2.87 7.18
C LYS A 57 4.29 -2.99 8.69
N ASN A 58 5.53 -2.77 9.12
CA ASN A 58 5.90 -2.90 10.53
C ASN A 58 5.15 -1.88 11.40
N THR A 59 4.96 -0.66 10.91
CA THR A 59 4.17 0.38 11.57
C THR A 59 2.69 -0.01 11.66
N ALA A 60 2.11 -0.52 10.57
CA ALA A 60 0.74 -1.02 10.54
C ALA A 60 0.51 -2.14 11.58
N SER A 61 1.49 -3.02 11.76
CA SER A 61 1.48 -4.08 12.78
C SER A 61 1.65 -3.51 14.19
N LYS A 62 2.66 -2.66 14.40
CA LYS A 62 2.96 -2.02 15.71
C LYS A 62 1.78 -1.22 16.26
N CYS A 63 1.07 -0.52 15.39
CA CYS A 63 -0.09 0.30 15.75
C CYS A 63 -1.42 -0.45 15.66
N GLU A 64 -1.39 -1.78 15.45
CA GLU A 64 -2.57 -2.66 15.40
C GLU A 64 -3.68 -2.14 14.47
N THR A 65 -3.26 -1.64 13.30
CA THR A 65 -4.18 -1.10 12.30
C THR A 65 -5.00 -2.21 11.64
N ARG A 66 -6.21 -1.89 11.17
CA ARG A 66 -7.09 -2.87 10.51
C ARG A 66 -6.68 -3.18 9.08
N PHE A 67 -5.79 -2.38 8.49
CA PHE A 67 -5.20 -2.58 7.18
C PHE A 67 -3.85 -3.31 7.20
N VAL A 68 -3.44 -3.88 8.35
CA VAL A 68 -2.16 -4.60 8.47
C VAL A 68 -2.02 -5.73 7.45
N LYS A 69 -3.12 -6.45 7.15
CA LYS A 69 -3.10 -7.53 6.16
C LYS A 69 -2.86 -7.00 4.76
N GLU A 70 -3.50 -5.91 4.39
CA GLU A 70 -3.31 -5.27 3.10
C GLU A 70 -1.89 -4.70 2.95
N ALA A 71 -1.30 -4.16 4.02
CA ALA A 71 0.10 -3.73 4.03
C ALA A 71 1.07 -4.92 3.90
N GLU A 72 0.77 -6.05 4.54
CA GLU A 72 1.53 -7.30 4.42
C GLU A 72 1.48 -7.88 3.01
N GLU A 73 0.28 -7.95 2.42
CA GLU A 73 0.08 -8.41 1.04
C GLU A 73 0.85 -7.51 0.05
N TRP A 74 0.75 -6.19 0.20
CA TRP A 74 1.48 -5.24 -0.63
C TRP A 74 3.00 -5.43 -0.52
N TYR A 75 3.54 -5.57 0.69
CA TYR A 75 4.97 -5.84 0.89
C TYR A 75 5.39 -7.18 0.29
N ALA A 76 4.64 -8.26 0.55
CA ALA A 76 5.00 -9.60 0.12
C ALA A 76 5.07 -9.74 -1.42
N VAL A 77 4.10 -9.14 -2.12
CA VAL A 77 4.10 -9.12 -3.59
C VAL A 77 5.32 -8.38 -4.13
N ASN A 78 5.71 -7.27 -3.51
CA ASN A 78 6.87 -6.51 -3.95
C ASN A 78 8.19 -7.22 -3.63
N VAL A 79 8.26 -7.96 -2.53
CA VAL A 79 9.40 -8.87 -2.27
C VAL A 79 9.51 -9.89 -3.40
N ALA A 80 8.41 -10.56 -3.75
CA ALA A 80 8.40 -11.53 -4.84
C ALA A 80 8.76 -10.88 -6.19
N ALA A 81 8.30 -9.66 -6.45
CA ALA A 81 8.68 -8.89 -7.64
C ALA A 81 10.18 -8.61 -7.72
N CYS A 82 10.81 -8.32 -6.58
CA CYS A 82 12.22 -7.94 -6.51
C CYS A 82 13.17 -9.12 -6.30
N GLU A 83 12.68 -10.29 -5.91
CA GLU A 83 13.46 -11.50 -5.75
C GLU A 83 13.94 -12.00 -7.12
N GLU A 84 15.26 -11.92 -7.35
CA GLU A 84 15.87 -12.32 -8.60
C GLU A 84 15.53 -13.77 -8.94
N GLY A 85 15.10 -14.01 -10.18
CA GLY A 85 14.77 -15.34 -10.68
C GLY A 85 13.37 -15.84 -10.32
N SER A 86 12.62 -15.13 -9.47
CA SER A 86 11.21 -15.43 -9.23
C SER A 86 10.39 -15.29 -10.51
N ASN A 87 9.23 -15.96 -10.59
CA ASN A 87 8.35 -15.83 -11.75
C ASN A 87 7.84 -14.39 -11.93
N LEU A 88 7.53 -13.69 -10.83
CA LEU A 88 7.05 -12.31 -10.90
C LEU A 88 8.16 -11.35 -11.34
N ASN A 89 9.39 -11.53 -10.84
CA ASN A 89 10.56 -10.75 -11.26
C ASN A 89 10.80 -10.85 -12.76
N LYS A 90 10.84 -12.08 -13.29
CA LYS A 90 11.01 -12.34 -14.73
C LYS A 90 9.94 -11.65 -15.56
N ASN A 91 8.68 -11.81 -15.16
CA ASN A 91 7.55 -11.21 -15.86
C ASN A 91 7.59 -9.67 -15.81
N ILE A 92 7.97 -9.07 -14.68
CA ILE A 92 8.09 -7.62 -14.59
C ILE A 92 9.21 -7.11 -15.48
N ARG A 93 10.39 -7.74 -15.43
CA ARG A 93 11.54 -7.35 -16.27
C ARG A 93 11.21 -7.40 -17.76
N GLU A 94 10.36 -8.33 -18.19
CA GLU A 94 9.88 -8.40 -19.57
C GLU A 94 9.03 -7.18 -19.99
N TYR A 95 8.20 -6.65 -19.08
CA TYR A 95 7.19 -5.64 -19.42
C TYR A 95 7.46 -4.24 -18.86
N VAL A 96 8.42 -4.06 -17.95
CA VAL A 96 8.56 -2.83 -17.15
C VAL A 96 8.71 -1.58 -18.00
N ASP A 97 9.51 -1.62 -19.07
CA ASP A 97 9.70 -0.46 -19.94
C ASP A 97 8.40 -0.11 -20.69
N CYS A 98 7.69 -1.11 -21.21
CA CYS A 98 6.41 -0.87 -21.87
C CYS A 98 5.37 -0.33 -20.89
N VAL A 99 5.28 -0.92 -19.70
CA VAL A 99 4.36 -0.50 -18.64
C VAL A 99 4.65 0.94 -18.24
N ASN A 100 5.91 1.30 -17.96
CA ASN A 100 6.31 2.65 -17.59
C ASN A 100 5.96 3.68 -18.67
N ASN A 101 6.18 3.34 -19.94
CA ASN A 101 5.81 4.21 -21.06
C ASN A 101 4.28 4.35 -21.18
N ALA A 102 3.54 3.24 -21.03
CA ALA A 102 2.10 3.23 -21.12
C ALA A 102 1.44 4.04 -20.00
N THR A 103 1.92 3.90 -18.76
CA THR A 103 1.42 4.64 -17.59
C THR A 103 1.78 6.12 -17.66
N SER A 104 3.01 6.47 -18.09
CA SER A 104 3.44 7.87 -18.25
C SER A 104 2.64 8.60 -19.33
N ALA A 105 2.24 7.89 -20.39
CA ALA A 105 1.39 8.42 -21.46
C ALA A 105 -0.13 8.28 -21.19
N ALA A 106 -0.52 7.88 -19.98
CA ALA A 106 -1.92 7.68 -19.62
C ALA A 106 -2.56 9.01 -19.18
N ASN A 107 -3.67 9.38 -19.81
CA ASN A 107 -4.52 10.48 -19.36
C ASN A 107 -5.51 9.96 -18.29
N CYS A 108 -4.99 9.45 -17.18
CA CYS A 108 -5.80 8.98 -16.06
C CYS A 108 -6.10 10.11 -15.08
N PRO A 109 -7.19 10.01 -14.30
CA PRO A 109 -7.49 10.99 -13.25
C PRO A 109 -6.28 11.16 -12.32
N SER A 110 -5.71 12.37 -12.30
CA SER A 110 -4.50 12.71 -11.54
C SER A 110 -4.82 13.32 -10.17
N ASN A 111 -6.09 13.36 -9.79
CA ASN A 111 -6.53 13.96 -8.53
C ASN A 111 -6.21 13.09 -7.31
N VAL A 112 -5.55 11.94 -7.49
CA VAL A 112 -5.05 11.13 -6.39
C VAL A 112 -3.62 11.57 -6.08
N ARG A 113 -3.45 12.29 -4.97
CA ARG A 113 -2.12 12.48 -4.39
C ARG A 113 -1.73 11.20 -3.67
N PHE A 114 -0.67 10.55 -4.13
CA PHE A 114 -0.05 9.41 -3.44
C PHE A 114 0.86 9.86 -2.28
N GLU A 115 0.54 10.99 -1.64
CA GLU A 115 1.29 11.47 -0.50
C GLU A 115 0.71 10.81 0.75
N LEU A 116 1.47 9.89 1.34
CA LEU A 116 1.12 9.27 2.63
C LEU A 116 1.12 10.27 3.79
N LYS A 117 1.60 11.51 3.54
CA LYS A 117 1.69 12.62 4.49
C LYS A 117 0.36 13.05 5.05
N ASP A 118 -0.69 12.89 4.27
CA ASP A 118 -2.06 13.14 4.68
C ASP A 118 -2.90 12.10 3.96
N VAL A 119 -3.21 10.99 4.65
CA VAL A 119 -4.32 10.14 4.19
C VAL A 119 -5.51 11.07 4.02
N SER A 120 -5.80 11.41 2.76
CA SER A 120 -6.85 12.37 2.51
C SER A 120 -8.14 11.80 3.04
N ARG A 121 -8.73 12.53 3.98
CA ARG A 121 -10.08 12.25 4.50
C ARG A 121 -11.15 12.56 3.46
N ASP A 122 -10.75 13.08 2.30
CA ASP A 122 -11.65 13.39 1.21
C ASP A 122 -12.05 12.09 0.48
N GLU A 123 -13.30 11.69 0.70
CA GLU A 123 -13.95 10.56 0.04
C GLU A 123 -13.82 10.62 -1.50
N SER A 124 -13.66 11.82 -2.08
CA SER A 124 -13.45 12.01 -3.52
C SER A 124 -12.07 11.55 -4.01
N GLU A 125 -11.03 11.67 -3.19
CA GLU A 125 -9.68 11.15 -3.50
C GLU A 125 -9.66 9.62 -3.44
N CYS A 126 -10.32 9.05 -2.43
CA CYS A 126 -10.48 7.60 -2.27
C CYS A 126 -11.26 6.96 -3.43
N LYS A 127 -12.30 7.62 -3.94
CA LYS A 127 -13.01 7.20 -5.17
C LYS A 127 -12.14 7.31 -6.44
N GLY A 128 -11.13 8.19 -6.42
CA GLY A 128 -10.16 8.35 -7.49
C GLY A 128 -9.27 7.13 -7.68
N LEU A 129 -8.90 6.44 -6.59
CA LEU A 129 -7.98 5.30 -6.60
C LEU A 129 -8.42 4.16 -7.53
N ARG A 130 -9.67 3.70 -7.41
CA ARG A 130 -10.21 2.63 -8.27
C ARG A 130 -10.26 3.05 -9.73
N LYS A 131 -10.69 4.29 -9.99
CA LYS A 131 -10.79 4.82 -11.36
C LYS A 131 -9.43 4.93 -12.02
N MET A 132 -8.42 5.36 -11.27
CA MET A 132 -7.04 5.43 -11.72
C MET A 132 -6.47 4.04 -11.99
N GLU A 133 -6.64 3.09 -11.06
CA GLU A 133 -6.24 1.69 -11.25
C GLU A 133 -6.83 1.12 -12.55
N GLU A 134 -8.15 1.22 -12.73
CA GLU A 134 -8.83 0.72 -13.93
C GLU A 134 -8.34 1.41 -15.20
N CYS A 135 -8.10 2.73 -15.14
CA CYS A 135 -7.60 3.49 -16.27
C CYS A 135 -6.19 3.03 -16.67
N LEU A 136 -5.27 2.91 -15.71
CA LEU A 136 -3.91 2.44 -15.95
C LEU A 136 -3.90 1.00 -16.46
N TYR A 137 -4.70 0.12 -15.86
CA TYR A 137 -4.85 -1.25 -16.33
C TYR A 137 -5.31 -1.31 -17.80
N ARG A 138 -6.35 -0.55 -18.17
CA ARG A 138 -6.84 -0.49 -19.56
C ARG A 138 -5.79 0.06 -20.51
N LYS A 139 -5.04 1.09 -20.08
CA LYS A 139 -3.97 1.68 -20.88
C LYS A 139 -2.82 0.69 -21.11
N VAL A 140 -2.34 0.04 -20.06
CA VAL A 140 -1.30 -1.01 -20.16
C VAL A 140 -1.80 -2.16 -21.03
N LYS A 141 -3.05 -2.60 -20.87
CA LYS A 141 -3.62 -3.68 -21.68
C LYS A 141 -3.68 -3.32 -23.17
N ALA A 142 -4.06 -2.09 -23.50
CA ALA A 142 -4.14 -1.62 -24.87
C ALA A 142 -2.76 -1.45 -25.52
N THR A 143 -1.77 -0.97 -24.76
CA THR A 143 -0.42 -0.67 -25.28
C THR A 143 0.52 -1.89 -25.26
N CYS A 144 0.54 -2.62 -24.14
CA CYS A 144 1.51 -3.68 -23.86
C CYS A 144 0.90 -5.09 -23.90
N GLY A 145 -0.41 -5.19 -24.14
CA GLY A 145 -1.12 -6.46 -24.22
C GLY A 145 -1.62 -6.98 -22.87
N LYS A 146 -2.41 -8.07 -22.95
CA LYS A 146 -3.11 -8.65 -21.79
C LYS A 146 -2.16 -9.15 -20.71
N HIS A 147 -1.04 -9.77 -21.09
CA HIS A 147 -0.11 -10.36 -20.12
C HIS A 147 0.58 -9.28 -19.30
N ALA A 148 1.13 -8.24 -19.94
CA ALA A 148 1.69 -7.06 -19.28
C ALA A 148 0.71 -6.42 -18.29
N ALA A 149 -0.56 -6.28 -18.67
CA ALA A 149 -1.59 -5.71 -17.79
C ALA A 149 -1.87 -6.57 -16.55
N LEU A 150 -1.82 -7.90 -16.68
CA LEU A 150 -1.96 -8.80 -15.54
C LEU A 150 -0.76 -8.70 -14.59
N VAL A 151 0.46 -8.61 -15.14
CA VAL A 151 1.69 -8.43 -14.36
C VAL A 151 1.66 -7.09 -13.61
N PHE A 152 1.29 -6.01 -14.30
CA PHE A 152 1.06 -4.70 -13.69
C PHE A 152 0.04 -4.77 -12.55
N ALA A 153 -1.11 -5.41 -12.79
CA ALA A 153 -2.16 -5.55 -11.78
C ALA A 153 -1.69 -6.34 -10.55
N GLN A 154 -0.82 -7.34 -10.72
CA GLN A 154 -0.28 -8.10 -9.59
C GLN A 154 0.44 -7.19 -8.60
N MET A 155 1.23 -6.21 -9.07
CA MET A 155 1.91 -5.25 -8.19
C MET A 155 1.02 -4.10 -7.72
N TYR A 156 0.20 -3.55 -8.62
CA TYR A 156 -0.51 -2.30 -8.39
C TYR A 156 -1.79 -2.50 -7.57
N HIS A 157 -2.49 -3.62 -7.76
CA HIS A 157 -3.75 -3.90 -7.06
C HIS A 157 -3.59 -4.02 -5.53
N PRO A 158 -2.58 -4.73 -4.99
CA PRO A 158 -2.32 -4.74 -3.54
C PRO A 158 -2.10 -3.35 -2.95
N MET A 159 -1.36 -2.48 -3.66
CA MET A 159 -1.15 -1.09 -3.23
C MET A 159 -2.48 -0.33 -3.16
N VAL A 160 -3.31 -0.44 -4.20
CA VAL A 160 -4.62 0.21 -4.25
C VAL A 160 -5.55 -0.31 -3.16
N ARG A 161 -5.57 -1.64 -2.91
CA ARG A 161 -6.33 -2.24 -1.80
C ARG A 161 -5.89 -1.71 -0.44
N TYR A 162 -4.59 -1.61 -0.21
CA TYR A 162 -4.04 -1.02 1.01
C TYR A 162 -4.52 0.43 1.21
N GLN A 163 -4.43 1.27 0.17
CA GLN A 163 -4.87 2.66 0.24
C GLN A 163 -6.39 2.81 0.40
N LEU A 164 -7.18 1.97 -0.27
CA LEU A 164 -8.63 1.94 -0.09
C LEU A 164 -9.04 1.49 1.31
N LYS A 165 -8.29 0.55 1.91
CA LYS A 165 -8.58 0.10 3.26
C LYS A 165 -8.34 1.21 4.28
N ILE A 166 -7.25 1.94 4.09
CA ILE A 166 -6.97 3.19 4.80
C ILE A 166 -8.17 4.15 4.61
N CYS A 167 -8.58 4.43 3.37
CA CYS A 167 -9.73 5.28 3.09
C CYS A 167 -11.02 4.86 3.81
N ASP A 168 -11.38 3.59 3.83
CA ASP A 168 -12.57 3.08 4.53
C ASP A 168 -12.50 3.35 6.05
N GLU A 169 -11.31 3.39 6.63
CA GLU A 169 -11.11 3.67 8.05
C GLU A 169 -11.12 5.18 8.37
N TYR A 170 -10.73 6.03 7.41
CA TYR A 170 -10.56 7.47 7.60
C TYR A 170 -11.68 8.35 7.02
N GLY A 171 -12.39 7.89 5.98
CA GLY A 171 -13.38 8.66 5.21
C GLY A 171 -14.77 8.79 5.85
N HIS A 172 -15.02 8.15 7.00
CA HIS A 172 -16.34 8.13 7.66
C HIS A 172 -16.42 8.96 8.95
N LYS A 173 -15.38 9.73 9.31
CA LYS A 173 -15.46 10.67 10.44
C LYS A 173 -15.88 12.07 9.94
N ASN A 174 -17.16 12.22 9.65
CA ASN A 174 -17.87 13.51 9.70
C ASN A 174 -19.12 13.34 10.57
#